data_AF-W1YAA1-F1
#
_entry.id   AF-W1YAA1-F1
#
_cell.length_a   1.000
_cell.length_b   1.000
_cell.length_c   1.000
_cell.angle_alpha   90.00
_cell.angle_beta   90.00
_cell.angle_gamma   90.00
#
_symmetry.space_group_name_H-M   'P 1'
#
loop_
_entity.id
_entity.type
_entity.pdbx_description
1 polymer ?
#
loop_
_entity_poly.entity_id
_entity_poly.type
_entity_poly.pdbx_seq_one_letter_code
_entity_poly.pdbx_strand_id
1 'polypeptide(L)'
;MVAKSKWDTHVKDKLVVVEGWARNGLTEKQIAHNLGVAYSTFRVYKEKYPALSAVLKKGREVIDFEVEGALIKRALGYSYVEVTKELVEDETTGSAELKVVKTV
;
A
#
# COMPACT_ATOMS: atom_id res chain seq x y z
N MET A 1 -9.84 -4.81 40.59
CA MET A 1 -9.11 -5.07 39.32
C MET A 1 -9.78 -4.26 38.22
N VAL A 2 -9.05 -3.40 37.50
CA VAL A 2 -9.59 -2.72 36.31
C VAL A 2 -9.68 -3.76 35.19
N ALA A 3 -10.88 -3.98 34.66
CA ALA A 3 -11.05 -4.88 33.53
C ALA A 3 -10.27 -4.33 32.32
N LYS A 4 -9.24 -5.05 31.86
CA LYS A 4 -8.51 -4.68 30.65
C LYS A 4 -9.44 -4.80 29.46
N SER A 5 -9.53 -3.73 28.67
CA SER A 5 -10.37 -3.73 27.48
C SER A 5 -9.66 -4.43 26.32
N LYS A 6 -10.39 -4.76 25.24
CA LYS A 6 -9.75 -5.29 24.03
C LYS A 6 -8.73 -4.32 23.41
N TRP A 7 -8.79 -3.03 23.74
CA TRP A 7 -7.77 -2.06 23.36
C TRP A 7 -6.38 -2.50 23.84
N ASP A 8 -6.24 -2.80 25.13
CA ASP A 8 -4.97 -3.09 25.79
C ASP A 8 -4.35 -4.42 25.35
N THR A 9 -5.17 -5.32 24.81
CA THR A 9 -4.77 -6.69 24.47
C THR A 9 -4.67 -6.94 22.97
N HIS A 10 -5.47 -6.25 22.16
CA HIS A 10 -5.59 -6.52 20.73
C HIS A 10 -5.11 -5.37 19.84
N VAL A 11 -5.14 -4.11 20.32
CA VAL A 11 -4.97 -2.92 19.45
C VAL A 11 -3.73 -2.11 19.79
N LYS A 12 -3.49 -1.81 21.07
CA LYS A 12 -2.45 -0.88 21.52
C LYS A 12 -1.05 -1.24 21.02
N ASP A 13 -0.69 -2.52 21.04
CA ASP A 13 0.64 -2.98 20.62
C ASP A 13 0.73 -3.26 19.11
N LYS A 14 -0.38 -3.15 18.38
CA LYS A 14 -0.47 -3.42 16.93
C LYS A 14 -0.60 -2.16 16.08
N LEU A 15 -0.39 -0.97 16.64
CA LEU A 15 -0.55 0.30 15.90
C LEU A 15 0.33 0.39 14.65
N VAL A 16 1.56 -0.14 14.70
CA VAL A 16 2.46 -0.21 13.53
C VAL A 16 1.87 -1.06 12.41
N VAL A 17 1.28 -2.21 12.77
CA VAL A 17 0.62 -3.10 11.80
C VAL A 17 -0.64 -2.45 11.22
N VAL A 18 -1.39 -1.72 12.05
CA VAL A 18 -2.56 -0.95 11.61
C VAL A 18 -2.18 0.15 10.60
N GLU A 19 -1.06 0.86 10.81
CA GLU A 19 -0.53 1.82 9.84
C GLU A 19 -0.23 1.14 8.50
N GLY A 20 0.45 -0.02 8.53
CA GLY A 20 0.76 -0.78 7.32
C GLY A 20 -0.49 -1.25 6.57
N TRP A 21 -1.52 -1.69 7.28
CA TRP A 21 -2.80 -2.04 6.66
C TRP A 21 -3.51 -0.84 6.04
N ALA A 22 -3.50 0.32 6.71
CA ALA A 22 -4.07 1.54 6.16
C ALA A 22 -3.34 1.99 4.88
N ARG A 23 -2.00 1.86 4.85
CA ARG A 23 -1.18 2.10 3.66
C ARG A 23 -1.55 1.17 2.50
N ASN A 24 -1.83 -0.09 2.80
CA ASN A 24 -2.26 -1.07 1.80
C ASN A 24 -3.73 -0.91 1.37
N GLY A 25 -4.41 0.16 1.79
CA GLY A 25 -5.77 0.47 1.39
C GLY A 25 -6.86 -0.34 2.12
N LEU A 26 -6.55 -1.01 3.24
CA LEU A 26 -7.57 -1.73 4.00
C LEU A 26 -8.56 -0.76 4.66
N THR A 27 -9.84 -1.11 4.58
CA THR A 27 -10.91 -0.38 5.26
C THR A 27 -10.84 -0.58 6.78
N GLU A 28 -11.36 0.38 7.54
CA GLU A 28 -11.42 0.26 9.01
C GLU A 28 -12.21 -0.96 9.48
N LYS A 29 -13.21 -1.40 8.71
CA LYS A 29 -13.96 -2.63 8.99
C LYS A 29 -13.09 -3.89 8.87
N GLN A 30 -12.24 -3.96 7.84
CA GLN A 30 -11.28 -5.05 7.67
C GLN A 30 -10.20 -5.00 8.75
N ILE A 31 -9.69 -3.81 9.08
CA ILE A 31 -8.72 -3.63 10.16
C ILE A 31 -9.31 -4.08 11.51
N ALA A 32 -10.53 -3.67 11.82
CA ALA A 32 -11.23 -4.09 13.04
C ALA A 32 -11.39 -5.61 13.11
N HIS A 33 -11.78 -6.23 11.99
CA HIS A 33 -11.88 -7.69 11.87
C HIS A 33 -10.53 -8.38 12.12
N ASN A 34 -9.45 -7.91 11.51
CA ASN A 34 -8.10 -8.46 11.68
C ASN A 34 -7.58 -8.29 13.12
N LEU A 35 -8.02 -7.26 13.83
CA LEU A 35 -7.72 -7.04 15.24
C LEU A 35 -8.60 -7.86 16.18
N GLY A 36 -9.62 -8.57 15.69
CA GLY A 36 -10.54 -9.34 16.53
C GLY A 36 -11.49 -8.46 17.39
N VAL A 37 -11.75 -7.24 16.93
CA VAL A 37 -12.64 -6.28 17.59
C VAL A 37 -13.85 -5.97 16.72
N ALA A 38 -15.01 -5.80 17.35
CA ALA A 38 -16.20 -5.36 16.63
C ALA A 38 -15.97 -3.97 16.03
N TYR A 39 -16.51 -3.73 14.83
CA TYR A 39 -16.33 -2.45 14.14
C TYR A 39 -16.86 -1.25 14.94
N SER A 40 -17.99 -1.42 15.65
CA SER A 40 -18.53 -0.40 16.55
C SER A 40 -17.53 -0.04 17.66
N THR A 41 -16.88 -1.04 18.27
CA THR A 41 -15.83 -0.84 19.27
C THR A 41 -14.61 -0.15 18.69
N PHE A 42 -14.20 -0.52 17.47
CA PHE A 42 -13.08 0.13 16.78
C PHE A 42 -13.33 1.63 16.55
N ARG A 43 -14.56 2.03 16.19
CA ARG A 43 -14.94 3.46 16.07
C ARG A 43 -14.81 4.20 17.41
N VAL A 44 -15.27 3.59 18.50
CA VAL A 44 -15.09 4.13 19.85
C VAL A 44 -13.61 4.26 20.22
N TYR A 45 -12.77 3.30 19.83
CA TYR A 45 -11.32 3.38 20.08
C TYR A 45 -10.65 4.52 19.32
N LYS A 46 -11.07 4.82 18.09
CA LYS A 46 -10.55 5.98 17.34
C LYS A 46 -10.82 7.31 18.05
N GLU A 47 -11.99 7.45 18.64
CA GLU A 47 -12.37 8.65 19.41
C GLU A 47 -11.62 8.74 20.74
N LYS A 48 -11.48 7.60 21.44
CA LYS A 48 -10.84 7.53 22.76
C LYS A 48 -9.32 7.59 22.72
N TYR A 49 -8.70 7.10 21.64
CA TYR A 49 -7.26 6.95 21.55
C TYR A 49 -6.72 7.64 20.29
N PRO A 50 -6.27 8.90 20.41
CA PRO A 50 -5.75 9.68 19.29
C PRO A 50 -4.62 8.99 18.53
N ALA A 51 -3.82 8.15 19.21
CA ALA A 51 -2.76 7.37 18.59
C ALA A 51 -3.27 6.46 17.47
N LEU A 52 -4.44 5.82 17.63
CA LEU A 52 -5.03 4.98 16.57
C LEU A 52 -5.45 5.84 15.36
N SER A 53 -6.08 6.99 15.61
CA SER A 53 -6.50 7.91 14.56
C SER A 53 -5.29 8.49 13.81
N ALA A 54 -4.20 8.80 14.51
CA ALA A 54 -2.97 9.30 13.92
C ALA A 54 -2.33 8.29 12.96
N VAL A 55 -2.19 7.01 13.37
CA VAL A 55 -1.60 5.98 12.49
C VAL A 55 -2.49 5.65 11.29
N LEU A 56 -3.82 5.67 11.45
CA LEU A 56 -4.75 5.50 10.33
C LEU A 56 -4.64 6.64 9.32
N LYS A 57 -4.54 7.89 9.79
CA LYS A 57 -4.38 9.06 8.91
C LYS A 57 -3.06 9.00 8.16
N LYS A 58 -1.95 8.79 8.88
CA LYS A 58 -0.61 8.69 8.30
C LYS A 58 -0.50 7.57 7.28
N GLY A 59 -1.11 6.40 7.53
CA GLY A 59 -1.13 5.31 6.56
C GLY A 59 -1.84 5.68 5.27
N ARG A 60 -2.93 6.46 5.35
CA ARG A 60 -3.71 6.88 4.17
C ARG A 60 -3.05 7.99 3.35
N GLU A 61 -2.35 8.91 4.01
CA GLU A 61 -1.63 9.98 3.31
C GLU A 61 -0.63 9.43 2.28
N VAL A 62 -0.05 8.25 2.53
CA VAL A 62 0.86 7.60 1.58
C VAL A 62 0.14 7.14 0.31
N ILE A 63 -1.01 6.49 0.43
CA ILE A 63 -1.77 6.01 -0.74
C ILE A 63 -2.37 7.19 -1.52
N ASP A 64 -2.83 8.23 -0.82
CA ASP A 64 -3.34 9.45 -1.45
C ASP A 64 -2.24 10.10 -2.31
N PHE A 65 -1.01 10.22 -1.78
CA PHE A 65 0.13 10.75 -2.54
C PHE A 65 0.51 9.91 -3.76
N GLU A 66 0.51 8.58 -3.62
CA GLU A 66 0.81 7.67 -4.75
C GLU A 66 -0.23 7.80 -5.87
N VAL A 67 -1.51 7.85 -5.50
CA VAL A 67 -2.62 8.02 -6.45
C VAL A 67 -2.58 9.39 -7.10
N GLU A 68 -2.40 10.47 -6.32
CA GLU A 68 -2.24 11.83 -6.84
C GLU A 68 -1.08 11.92 -7.84
N GLY A 69 0.08 11.35 -7.50
CA GLY A 69 1.24 11.33 -8.39
C GLY A 69 0.98 10.56 -9.69
N ALA A 70 0.28 9.43 -9.63
CA ALA A 70 -0.11 8.66 -10.81
C ALA A 70 -1.10 9.43 -11.69
N LEU A 71 -2.08 10.10 -11.08
CA LEU A 71 -3.07 10.93 -11.79
C LEU A 71 -2.42 12.16 -12.43
N ILE A 72 -1.51 12.85 -11.73
CA ILE A 72 -0.75 13.98 -12.26
C ILE A 72 0.07 13.56 -13.48
N LYS A 73 0.83 12.45 -13.39
CA LYS A 73 1.58 11.90 -14.52
C LYS A 73 0.65 11.65 -15.72
N ARG A 74 -0.49 11.00 -15.50
CA ARG A 74 -1.48 10.73 -16.56
C ARG A 74 -2.05 12.02 -17.16
N ALA A 75 -2.35 13.02 -16.34
CA ALA A 75 -2.97 14.26 -16.77
C ALA A 75 -2.00 15.17 -17.54
N LEU A 76 -0.74 15.24 -17.12
CA LEU A 76 0.32 16.00 -17.80
C LEU A 76 0.82 15.31 -19.08
N GLY A 77 0.50 14.02 -19.23
CA GLY A 77 1.13 13.16 -20.20
C GLY A 77 2.55 12.77 -19.77
N TYR A 78 2.96 11.56 -20.15
CA TYR A 78 4.34 11.12 -20.07
C TYR A 78 4.74 10.57 -21.43
N SER A 79 5.86 11.04 -21.96
CA SER A 79 6.52 10.38 -23.08
C SER A 79 7.23 9.14 -22.55
N TYR A 80 6.96 8.00 -23.16
CA TYR A 80 7.75 6.80 -22.99
C TYR A 80 8.23 6.38 -24.37
N VAL A 81 9.46 5.89 -24.42
CA VAL A 81 10.02 5.29 -25.63
C VAL A 81 9.78 3.80 -25.54
N GLU A 82 8.96 3.25 -26.43
CA GLU A 82 8.69 1.82 -26.50
C GLU A 82 9.83 1.13 -27.25
N VAL A 83 10.61 0.32 -26.54
CA VAL A 83 11.73 -0.43 -27.13
C VAL A 83 11.36 -1.90 -27.25
N THR A 84 11.17 -2.38 -28.47
CA THR A 84 11.00 -3.82 -28.75
C THR A 84 12.37 -4.46 -28.90
N LYS A 85 12.63 -5.52 -28.12
CA LYS A 85 13.85 -6.34 -28.22
C LYS A 85 13.48 -7.75 -28.66
N GLU A 86 14.19 -8.25 -29.66
CA GLU A 86 14.08 -9.65 -30.10
C GLU A 86 15.37 -10.41 -29.73
N LEU A 87 15.21 -11.68 -29.41
CA LEU A 87 16.32 -12.59 -29.16
C LEU A 87 16.91 -12.98 -30.52
N VAL A 88 18.15 -12.59 -30.78
CA VAL A 88 18.87 -12.96 -32.01
C VAL A 88 19.98 -13.92 -31.62
N GLU A 89 19.92 -15.14 -32.15
CA GLU A 89 20.98 -16.13 -31.99
C GLU A 89 22.03 -15.93 -33.08
N ASP A 90 23.29 -15.82 -32.67
CA ASP A 90 24.43 -15.80 -33.58
C ASP A 90 24.76 -17.23 -34.03
N GLU A 91 24.52 -17.53 -35.31
CA GLU A 91 24.70 -18.88 -35.89
C GLU A 91 26.15 -19.38 -35.85
N THR A 92 27.12 -18.48 -35.64
CA THR A 92 28.56 -18.80 -35.60
C THR A 92 29.08 -19.12 -34.20
N THR A 93 28.44 -18.59 -33.16
CA THR A 93 28.93 -18.70 -31.76
C THR A 93 27.91 -19.33 -30.82
N GLY A 94 26.67 -19.54 -31.26
CA GLY A 94 25.58 -20.08 -30.44
C GLY A 94 25.13 -19.15 -29.31
N SER A 95 25.60 -17.89 -29.29
CA SER A 95 25.22 -16.91 -28.29
C SER A 95 23.94 -16.18 -28.69
N ALA A 96 22.98 -16.10 -27.77
CA ALA A 96 21.75 -15.34 -27.95
C ALA A 96 21.89 -13.94 -27.35
N GLU A 97 21.63 -12.90 -28.14
CA GLU A 97 21.67 -11.50 -27.72
C GLU A 97 20.29 -10.86 -27.84
N LEU A 98 19.91 -10.01 -26.89
CA LEU A 98 18.72 -9.16 -27.04
C LEU A 98 19.07 -7.94 -27.91
N LYS A 99 18.65 -7.94 -29.18
CA LYS A 99 18.81 -6.78 -30.06
C LYS A 99 17.53 -5.94 -30.08
N VAL A 100 17.71 -4.62 -29.99
CA VAL A 100 16.62 -3.66 -30.17
C VAL A 100 16.23 -3.65 -31.65
N VAL A 101 14.99 -4.04 -31.96
CA VAL A 101 14.47 -4.09 -33.34
C VAL A 101 13.52 -2.93 -33.66
N LYS A 102 12.94 -2.31 -32.64
CA LYS A 102 12.00 -1.18 -32.81
C LYS A 102 12.07 -0.23 -31.63
N THR A 103 11.96 1.06 -31.93
CA THR A 103 11.88 2.14 -30.94
C THR A 103 10.75 3.08 -31.40
N VAL A 104 9.70 3.24 -30.59
CA VAL A 104 8.53 4.10 -30.87
C VAL A 104 8.43 5.21 -29.83
#